data_AF-A0A3D5NBX8-F1
#
_entry.id   AF-A0A3D5NBX8-F1
#
_cell.length_a   1.000
_cell.length_b   1.000
_cell.length_c   1.000
_cell.angle_alpha   90.00
_cell.angle_beta   90.00
_cell.angle_gamma   90.00
#
_symmetry.space_group_name_H-M   'P 1'
#
loop_
_entity.id
_entity.type
_entity.pdbx_description
1 polymer ?
#
loop_
_entity_poly.entity_id
_entity_poly.type
_entity_poly.pdbx_seq_one_letter_code
_entity_poly.pdbx_strand_id
1 'polypeptide(L)'
;MSTSSHSKNTPTAQTSDPSNKLLFNGADWDFDTLKNTYDAIEDIALNELKLDVYANQVEVITSEQMLDAYSSIGMPLMYHHWSFGKRFVRDDVMYRKGYQGLAYEIVINSNPCISYVMEENTIVMQALVMAHAAFGHNHFFKNNYLFKQWTDA
;
A
#
# COMPACT_ATOMS: atom_id res chain seq x y z
N MET A 1 55.20 24.82 -41.09
CA MET A 1 54.27 23.69 -41.24
C MET A 1 54.30 22.86 -39.97
N SER A 2 53.16 22.30 -39.56
CA SER A 2 52.86 21.58 -38.30
C SER A 2 52.48 22.51 -37.13
N THR A 3 51.25 23.00 -36.95
CA THR A 3 49.94 22.38 -36.59
C THR A 3 49.92 21.54 -35.30
N SER A 4 49.65 22.24 -34.18
CA SER A 4 48.56 22.01 -33.19
C SER A 4 48.18 20.59 -32.76
N SER A 5 48.12 20.37 -31.44
CA SER A 5 46.87 19.92 -30.80
C SER A 5 46.81 20.28 -29.31
N HIS A 6 45.82 21.09 -28.96
CA HIS A 6 45.38 21.31 -27.59
C HIS A 6 44.77 20.00 -27.06
N SER A 7 45.21 19.55 -25.89
CA SER A 7 44.56 18.48 -25.13
C SER A 7 43.16 18.95 -24.73
N LYS A 8 42.13 18.51 -25.45
CA LYS A 8 40.75 18.65 -25.02
C LYS A 8 40.50 17.59 -23.96
N ASN A 9 40.27 18.02 -22.72
CA ASN A 9 39.67 17.20 -21.69
C ASN A 9 38.31 16.71 -22.20
N THR A 10 38.24 15.42 -22.55
CA THR A 10 37.00 14.72 -22.81
C THR A 10 36.21 14.65 -21.49
N PRO A 11 34.96 15.12 -21.43
CA PRO A 11 34.11 14.84 -20.27
C PRO A 11 33.85 13.35 -20.26
N THR A 12 34.32 12.67 -19.20
CA THR A 12 33.97 11.28 -18.92
C THR A 12 32.45 11.21 -18.85
N ALA A 13 31.84 10.47 -19.79
CA ALA A 13 30.41 10.19 -19.75
C ALA A 13 30.09 9.56 -18.39
N GLN A 14 29.26 10.25 -17.59
CA GLN A 14 28.75 9.67 -16.36
C GLN A 14 27.94 8.44 -16.73
N THR A 15 28.48 7.26 -16.41
CA THR A 15 27.75 6.01 -16.43
C THR A 15 26.67 6.11 -15.36
N SER A 16 25.43 6.37 -15.77
CA SER A 16 24.27 6.30 -14.87
C SER A 16 24.16 4.87 -14.37
N ASP A 17 24.52 4.64 -13.11
CA ASP A 17 24.35 3.38 -12.43
C ASP A 17 22.86 3.00 -12.48
N PRO A 18 22.46 1.81 -13.01
CA PRO A 18 21.06 1.40 -13.09
C PRO A 18 20.37 1.32 -11.71
N SER A 19 21.15 1.33 -10.62
CA SER A 19 20.66 1.49 -9.24
C SER A 19 19.92 2.80 -9.01
N ASN A 20 20.20 3.86 -9.79
CA ASN A 20 19.68 5.20 -9.58
C ASN A 20 18.26 5.43 -10.15
N LYS A 21 17.60 4.37 -10.64
CA LYS A 21 16.23 4.44 -11.18
C LYS A 21 15.22 3.53 -10.47
N LEU A 22 15.66 2.68 -9.55
CA LEU A 22 14.77 1.75 -8.85
C LEU A 22 14.18 2.43 -7.60
N LEU A 23 12.90 2.18 -7.32
CA LEU A 23 12.23 2.70 -6.12
C LEU A 23 12.77 2.04 -4.83
N PHE A 24 13.15 0.76 -4.91
CA PHE A 24 13.73 0.00 -3.80
C PHE A 24 14.53 -1.19 -4.35
N ASN A 25 15.55 -1.64 -3.59
CA ASN A 25 16.48 -2.71 -3.98
C ASN A 25 16.33 -4.00 -3.14
N GLY A 26 15.40 -4.04 -2.18
CA GLY A 26 15.21 -5.15 -1.23
C GLY A 26 13.74 -5.36 -0.86
N ALA A 27 13.48 -6.26 0.10
CA ALA A 27 12.14 -6.56 0.60
C ALA A 27 11.74 -5.67 1.80
N ASP A 28 12.73 -5.12 2.51
CA ASP A 28 12.54 -4.27 3.67
C ASP A 28 12.02 -2.89 3.27
N TRP A 29 11.38 -2.21 4.22
CA TRP A 29 10.85 -0.87 4.03
C TRP A 29 11.04 0.00 5.27
N ASP A 30 11.07 1.30 5.05
CA ASP A 30 10.93 2.35 6.05
C ASP A 30 9.88 3.37 5.56
N PHE A 31 9.53 4.35 6.40
CA PHE A 31 8.51 5.34 6.05
C PHE A 31 8.87 6.15 4.80
N ASP A 32 10.16 6.38 4.55
CA ASP A 32 10.61 7.13 3.36
C ASP A 32 10.41 6.30 2.09
N THR A 33 10.80 5.02 2.11
CA THR A 33 10.60 4.09 0.99
C THR A 33 9.12 3.86 0.72
N LEU A 34 8.32 3.73 1.78
CA LEU A 34 6.87 3.58 1.69
C LEU A 34 6.23 4.82 1.06
N LYS A 35 6.64 6.02 1.49
CA LYS A 35 6.17 7.29 0.93
C LYS A 35 6.58 7.44 -0.54
N ASN A 36 7.84 7.19 -0.88
CA ASN A 36 8.32 7.28 -2.26
C ASN A 36 7.58 6.30 -3.18
N THR A 37 7.26 5.11 -2.67
CA THR A 37 6.46 4.11 -3.39
C THR A 37 5.03 4.60 -3.60
N TYR A 38 4.40 5.16 -2.56
CA TYR A 38 3.07 5.76 -2.67
C TYR A 38 3.05 6.90 -3.70
N ASP A 39 3.99 7.84 -3.62
CA ASP A 39 4.08 9.00 -4.52
C ASP A 39 4.23 8.56 -5.99
N ALA A 40 5.04 7.53 -6.25
CA ALA A 40 5.21 6.98 -7.60
C ALA A 40 3.93 6.31 -8.13
N ILE A 41 3.21 5.59 -7.27
CA ILE A 41 1.93 4.97 -7.63
C ILE A 41 0.87 6.05 -7.87
N GLU A 42 0.83 7.10 -7.05
CA GLU A 42 -0.11 8.22 -7.18
C GLU A 42 0.11 8.96 -8.50
N ASP A 43 1.35 9.23 -8.88
CA ASP A 43 1.69 9.86 -10.15
C ASP A 43 1.15 9.05 -11.34
N ILE A 44 1.41 7.74 -11.37
CA ILE A 44 0.89 6.86 -12.43
C ILE A 44 -0.65 6.84 -12.41
N ALA A 45 -1.26 6.69 -11.24
CA ALA A 45 -2.70 6.61 -11.08
C ALA A 45 -3.42 7.88 -11.58
N LEU A 46 -2.94 9.06 -11.17
CA LEU A 46 -3.60 10.34 -11.45
C LEU A 46 -3.16 10.95 -12.78
N ASN A 47 -1.86 10.89 -13.10
CA ASN A 47 -1.31 11.59 -14.26
C ASN A 47 -1.30 10.73 -15.52
N GLU A 48 -1.06 9.42 -15.42
CA GLU A 48 -1.06 8.53 -16.59
C GLU A 48 -2.43 7.87 -16.81
N LEU A 49 -2.98 7.22 -15.78
CA LEU A 49 -4.21 6.44 -15.88
C LEU A 49 -5.49 7.26 -15.70
N LYS A 50 -5.37 8.49 -15.17
CA LYS A 50 -6.48 9.42 -14.93
C LYS A 50 -7.59 8.82 -14.03
N LEU A 51 -7.19 8.07 -13.00
CA LEU A 51 -8.14 7.51 -12.05
C LEU A 51 -8.82 8.63 -11.24
N ASP A 52 -10.14 8.57 -11.13
CA ASP A 52 -10.93 9.41 -10.24
C ASP A 52 -11.11 8.72 -8.89
N VAL A 53 -10.43 9.21 -7.84
CA VAL A 53 -10.36 8.60 -6.49
C VAL A 53 -10.76 9.60 -5.41
N TYR A 54 -11.18 9.12 -4.25
CA TYR A 54 -11.22 9.92 -3.02
C TYR A 54 -9.80 10.13 -2.47
N ALA A 55 -9.61 11.13 -1.62
CA ALA A 55 -8.35 11.32 -0.93
C ALA A 55 -8.00 10.05 -0.14
N ASN A 56 -6.79 9.52 -0.32
CA ASN A 56 -6.32 8.33 0.37
C ASN A 56 -5.66 8.69 1.70
N GLN A 57 -6.01 7.96 2.74
CA GLN A 57 -5.34 7.95 4.04
C GLN A 57 -4.77 6.56 4.25
N VAL A 58 -3.45 6.44 4.13
CA VAL A 58 -2.74 5.16 4.32
C VAL A 58 -2.24 5.07 5.76
N GLU A 59 -2.64 4.02 6.46
CA GLU A 59 -2.25 3.77 7.85
C GLU A 59 -1.52 2.43 7.96
N VAL A 60 -0.35 2.43 8.58
CA VAL A 60 0.38 1.19 8.88
C VAL A 60 -0.14 0.62 10.19
N ILE A 61 -0.54 -0.64 10.19
CA ILE A 61 -1.05 -1.34 11.38
C ILE A 61 -0.29 -2.63 11.64
N THR A 62 -0.21 -3.00 12.92
CA THR A 62 0.34 -4.28 13.35
C THR A 62 -0.67 -5.41 13.11
N SER A 63 -0.21 -6.66 13.10
CA SER A 63 -1.09 -7.84 13.06
C SER A 63 -2.16 -7.84 14.16
N GLU A 64 -1.83 -7.35 15.36
CA GLU A 64 -2.78 -7.27 16.48
C GLU A 64 -3.90 -6.26 16.19
N GLN A 65 -3.54 -5.07 15.71
CA GLN A 65 -4.49 -4.04 15.32
C GLN A 65 -5.39 -4.49 14.16
N MET A 66 -4.85 -5.28 13.23
CA MET A 66 -5.65 -5.88 12.16
C MET A 66 -6.73 -6.82 12.70
N LEU A 67 -6.38 -7.71 13.63
CA LEU A 67 -7.34 -8.62 14.25
C LEU A 67 -8.43 -7.86 15.04
N ASP A 68 -8.03 -6.80 15.76
CA ASP A 68 -8.96 -5.92 16.47
C ASP A 68 -9.89 -5.18 15.51
N ALA A 69 -9.36 -4.64 14.41
CA ALA A 69 -10.14 -3.98 13.36
C ALA A 69 -11.14 -4.94 12.70
N TYR A 70 -10.73 -6.18 12.37
CA TYR A 70 -11.63 -7.21 11.85
C TYR A 70 -12.77 -7.54 12.82
N SER A 71 -12.45 -7.63 14.12
CA SER A 71 -13.45 -7.92 15.14
C SER A 71 -14.44 -6.77 15.35
N SER A 72 -14.02 -5.52 15.08
CA SER A 72 -14.78 -4.30 15.34
C SER A 72 -15.58 -3.81 14.13
N ILE A 73 -15.05 -3.94 12.91
CA ILE A 73 -15.65 -3.46 11.66
C ILE A 73 -16.57 -4.54 11.04
N GLY A 74 -16.37 -5.82 11.39
CA GLY A 74 -17.01 -6.97 10.74
C GLY A 74 -18.33 -7.47 11.31
N MET A 75 -18.92 -6.91 12.38
CA MET A 75 -20.22 -7.38 12.88
C MET A 75 -21.13 -6.26 13.42
N PRO A 76 -22.36 -6.08 12.90
CA PRO A 76 -23.25 -4.98 13.29
C PRO A 76 -23.81 -5.00 14.71
N LEU A 77 -23.35 -5.88 15.62
CA LEU A 77 -23.70 -5.90 17.06
C LEU A 77 -22.90 -7.04 17.71
N MET A 78 -22.06 -6.75 18.70
CA MET A 78 -21.52 -7.78 19.60
C MET A 78 -22.00 -7.55 21.03
N TYR A 79 -22.70 -8.54 21.57
CA TYR A 79 -22.81 -8.77 23.01
C TYR A 79 -21.48 -9.34 23.51
N HIS A 80 -20.91 -8.78 24.58
CA HIS A 80 -19.71 -9.31 25.24
C HIS A 80 -19.95 -10.74 25.74
N HIS A 81 -19.24 -11.72 25.17
CA HIS A 81 -19.26 -13.09 25.70
C HIS A 81 -17.89 -13.76 25.61
N TRP A 82 -17.48 -14.44 26.69
CA TRP A 82 -16.17 -15.07 26.92
C TRP A 82 -15.72 -16.10 25.87
N SER A 83 -16.57 -16.45 24.90
CA SER A 83 -16.23 -17.25 23.72
C SER A 83 -15.30 -16.53 22.73
N PHE A 84 -15.22 -15.19 22.74
CA PHE A 84 -14.36 -14.43 21.84
C PHE A 84 -12.87 -14.59 22.15
N GLY A 85 -12.49 -14.69 23.43
CA GLY A 85 -11.09 -14.98 23.81
C GLY A 85 -10.61 -16.35 23.32
N LYS A 86 -11.49 -17.36 23.27
CA LYS A 86 -11.18 -18.69 22.71
C LYS A 86 -11.00 -18.67 21.19
N ARG A 87 -11.68 -17.74 20.49
CA ARG A 87 -11.55 -17.56 19.03
C ARG A 87 -10.30 -16.76 18.68
N PHE A 88 -9.98 -15.72 19.46
CA PHE A 88 -8.71 -14.99 19.41
C PHE A 88 -7.50 -15.92 19.52
N VAL A 89 -7.46 -16.79 20.55
CA VAL A 89 -6.35 -17.75 20.72
C VAL A 89 -6.28 -18.77 19.59
N ARG A 90 -7.42 -19.19 19.01
CA ARG A 90 -7.42 -20.14 17.90
C ARG A 90 -6.93 -19.50 16.60
N ASP A 91 -7.37 -18.27 16.34
CA ASP A 91 -7.04 -17.55 15.12
C ASP A 91 -5.59 -17.02 15.21
N ASP A 92 -5.09 -16.61 16.39
CA ASP A 92 -3.66 -16.33 16.67
C ASP A 92 -2.76 -17.58 16.50
N VAL A 93 -3.21 -18.76 16.96
CA VAL A 93 -2.46 -20.02 16.80
C VAL A 93 -2.46 -20.52 15.35
N MET A 94 -3.54 -20.33 14.59
CA MET A 94 -3.59 -20.63 13.15
C MET A 94 -2.78 -19.61 12.33
N TYR A 95 -2.74 -18.37 12.79
CA TYR A 95 -1.95 -17.27 12.25
C TYR A 95 -0.44 -17.48 12.41
N ARG A 96 0.05 -17.71 13.64
CA ARG A 96 1.46 -18.06 13.92
C ARG A 96 1.95 -19.30 13.17
N LYS A 97 1.02 -20.18 12.77
CA LYS A 97 1.32 -21.41 12.02
C LYS A 97 1.12 -21.28 10.50
N GLY A 98 0.73 -20.10 9.99
CA GLY A 98 0.59 -19.83 8.55
C GLY A 98 -0.62 -20.48 7.85
N TYR A 99 -1.63 -20.94 8.60
CA TYR A 99 -2.79 -21.67 8.05
C TYR A 99 -3.95 -20.77 7.59
N GLN A 100 -3.97 -19.50 7.99
CA GLN A 100 -4.88 -18.48 7.48
C GLN A 100 -4.04 -17.30 6.99
N GLY A 101 -4.18 -16.94 5.71
CA GLY A 101 -3.59 -15.71 5.19
C GLY A 101 -4.30 -14.53 5.85
N LEU A 102 -3.54 -13.66 6.51
CA LEU A 102 -4.03 -12.33 6.84
C LEU A 102 -4.42 -11.62 5.54
N ALA A 103 -5.38 -10.71 5.63
CA ALA A 103 -5.56 -9.75 4.54
C ALA A 103 -4.30 -8.89 4.47
N TYR A 104 -3.78 -8.66 3.27
CA TYR A 104 -2.61 -7.80 3.10
C TYR A 104 -2.97 -6.33 3.40
N GLU A 105 -4.27 -6.04 3.41
CA GLU A 105 -4.88 -4.74 3.59
C GLU A 105 -6.30 -4.80 4.19
N ILE A 106 -6.73 -3.72 4.82
CA ILE A 106 -8.16 -3.42 5.04
C ILE A 106 -8.44 -2.08 4.37
N VAL A 107 -9.46 -2.02 3.51
CA VAL A 107 -9.88 -0.77 2.86
C VAL A 107 -11.29 -0.40 3.31
N ILE A 108 -11.41 0.81 3.86
CA ILE A 108 -12.68 1.46 4.12
C ILE A 108 -12.88 2.50 3.01
N ASN A 109 -13.78 2.20 2.07
CA ASN A 109 -14.10 3.07 0.95
C ASN A 109 -15.05 4.20 1.37
N SER A 110 -14.54 5.11 2.20
CA SER A 110 -15.17 6.38 2.61
C SER A 110 -14.52 7.58 1.90
N ASN A 111 -14.95 8.80 2.24
CA ASN A 111 -14.26 10.03 1.86
C ASN A 111 -13.75 10.77 3.13
N PRO A 112 -12.46 10.67 3.47
CA PRO A 112 -11.36 10.03 2.73
C PRO A 112 -11.40 8.49 2.74
N CYS A 113 -10.78 7.87 1.75
CA CYS A 113 -10.61 6.41 1.67
C CYS A 113 -9.49 5.99 2.61
N ILE A 114 -9.78 5.11 3.57
CA ILE A 114 -8.80 4.67 4.56
C ILE A 114 -8.26 3.31 4.15
N SER A 115 -6.96 3.22 3.91
CA SER A 115 -6.26 1.99 3.52
C SER A 115 -5.28 1.59 4.61
N TYR A 116 -5.61 0.54 5.34
CA TYR A 116 -4.73 -0.06 6.33
C TYR A 116 -3.79 -1.05 5.66
N VAL A 117 -2.48 -0.86 5.86
CA VAL A 117 -1.43 -1.75 5.35
C VAL A 117 -0.71 -2.43 6.51
N MET A 118 -0.37 -3.71 6.38
CA MET A 118 0.33 -4.43 7.46
C MET A 118 1.80 -4.05 7.52
N GLU A 119 2.35 -3.91 8.73
CA GLU A 119 3.78 -3.64 8.91
C GLU A 119 4.67 -4.80 8.44
N GLU A 120 4.16 -6.02 8.53
CA GLU A 120 4.88 -7.25 8.18
C GLU A 120 4.95 -7.48 6.65
N ASN A 121 4.26 -6.68 5.86
CA ASN A 121 4.33 -6.72 4.41
C ASN A 121 5.72 -6.30 3.92
N THR A 122 6.24 -7.02 2.92
CA THR A 122 7.42 -6.55 2.17
C THR A 122 7.07 -5.30 1.38
N ILE A 123 8.07 -4.48 1.00
CA ILE A 123 7.84 -3.27 0.20
C ILE A 123 7.11 -3.58 -1.13
N VAL A 124 7.36 -4.75 -1.72
CA VAL A 124 6.67 -5.21 -2.92
C VAL A 124 5.18 -5.45 -2.65
N MET A 125 4.85 -6.04 -1.49
CA MET A 125 3.46 -6.23 -1.08
C MET A 125 2.79 -4.89 -0.76
N GLN A 126 3.51 -3.96 -0.11
CA GLN A 126 3.01 -2.60 0.11
C GLN A 126 2.67 -1.90 -1.21
N ALA A 127 3.57 -1.98 -2.19
CA ALA A 127 3.35 -1.41 -3.52
C ALA A 127 2.12 -2.02 -4.21
N LEU A 128 1.96 -3.35 -4.14
CA LEU A 128 0.80 -4.04 -4.70
C LEU A 128 -0.49 -3.57 -4.04
N VAL A 129 -0.54 -3.55 -2.71
CA VAL A 129 -1.70 -3.13 -1.93
C VAL A 129 -2.08 -1.68 -2.21
N MET A 130 -1.10 -0.77 -2.25
CA MET A 130 -1.35 0.63 -2.57
C MET A 130 -1.94 0.78 -3.97
N ALA A 131 -1.32 0.17 -4.98
CA ALA A 131 -1.81 0.26 -6.35
C ALA A 131 -3.20 -0.39 -6.51
N HIS A 132 -3.37 -1.60 -5.97
CA HIS A 132 -4.60 -2.38 -6.08
C HIS A 132 -5.75 -1.76 -5.28
N ALA A 133 -5.52 -1.50 -4.01
CA ALA A 133 -6.57 -1.21 -3.04
C ALA A 133 -6.72 0.30 -2.82
N ALA A 134 -5.62 1.02 -2.54
CA ALA A 134 -5.70 2.46 -2.29
C ALA A 134 -6.10 3.24 -3.56
N PHE A 135 -5.69 2.82 -4.75
CA PHE A 135 -6.08 3.49 -6.01
C PHE A 135 -7.13 2.71 -6.82
N GLY A 136 -6.92 1.40 -7.04
CA GLY A 136 -7.83 0.59 -7.86
C GLY A 136 -9.23 0.44 -7.26
N HIS A 137 -9.33 -0.07 -6.02
CA HIS A 137 -10.62 -0.16 -5.33
C HIS A 137 -11.24 1.22 -5.16
N ASN A 138 -10.49 2.20 -4.64
CA ASN A 138 -10.99 3.56 -4.44
C ASN A 138 -11.65 4.14 -5.71
N HIS A 139 -10.98 4.03 -6.87
CA HIS A 139 -11.55 4.45 -8.15
C HIS A 139 -12.84 3.72 -8.48
N PHE A 140 -12.83 2.39 -8.35
CA PHE A 140 -13.99 1.56 -8.62
C PHE A 140 -15.18 1.92 -7.71
N PHE A 141 -14.98 2.01 -6.41
CA PHE A 141 -16.04 2.33 -5.44
C PHE A 141 -16.58 3.74 -5.64
N LYS A 142 -15.71 4.73 -5.90
CA LYS A 142 -16.14 6.11 -6.19
C LYS A 142 -17.01 6.21 -7.45
N ASN A 143 -16.76 5.36 -8.45
CA ASN A 143 -17.43 5.46 -9.75
C ASN A 143 -18.52 4.42 -9.98
N ASN A 144 -18.68 3.44 -9.08
CA ASN A 144 -19.70 2.42 -9.20
C ASN A 144 -21.07 2.96 -8.74
N TYR A 145 -21.99 3.04 -9.68
CA TYR A 145 -23.35 3.55 -9.48
C TYR A 145 -24.14 2.79 -8.39
N LEU A 146 -23.93 1.48 -8.25
CA LEU A 146 -24.61 0.68 -7.22
C LEU A 146 -24.09 1.02 -5.82
N PHE A 147 -22.87 1.52 -5.67
CA PHE A 147 -22.39 2.03 -4.37
C PHE A 147 -22.99 3.41 -4.07
N LYS A 148 -23.02 4.32 -5.05
CA LYS A 148 -23.63 5.66 -4.84
C LYS A 148 -25.10 5.62 -4.39
N GLN A 149 -25.85 4.59 -4.75
CA GLN A 149 -27.27 4.48 -4.37
C GLN A 149 -27.52 3.88 -2.98
N TRP A 150 -26.58 3.12 -2.42
CA TRP A 150 -26.81 2.30 -1.22
C TRP A 150 -25.80 2.55 -0.09
N THR A 151 -24.83 3.45 -0.29
CA THR A 151 -23.87 3.87 0.72
C THR A 151 -23.71 5.39 0.70
N ASP A 152 -23.76 6.04 1.87
CA ASP A 152 -23.39 7.45 2.07
C ASP A 152 -21.86 7.57 2.13
N ALA A 153 -21.19 7.40 0.98
CA ALA A 153 -19.74 7.57 0.83
C ALA A 153 -19.37 8.99 0.42
#